data_AF-A0A2X2SPF2-F1
#
_entry.id   AF-A0A2X2SPF2-F1
#
_cell.length_a   1.000
_cell.length_b   1.000
_cell.length_c   1.000
_cell.angle_alpha   90.00
_cell.angle_beta   90.00
_cell.angle_gamma   90.00
#
_symmetry.space_group_name_H-M   'P 1'
#
loop_
_entity.id
_entity.type
_entity.pdbx_description
1 polymer ?
#
loop_
_entity_poly.entity_id
_entity_poly.type
_entity_poly.pdbx_seq_one_letter_code
_entity_poly.pdbx_strand_id
1 'polypeptide(L)'
;MGIFLERNHQAEYVLEQLEAIPFVTEAHITSGKYNLFCKIRTKGVKHAKEVIYMIDDIQGVSRSETMISMEEAFNDKSRLLHKAFRELDLYDFLTTK
;
A
#
# COMPACT_ATOMS: atom_id res chain seq x y z
N MET A 1 6.01 -1.67 2.44
CA MET A 1 6.78 -2.93 2.48
C MET A 1 6.98 -3.37 1.04
N GLY A 2 8.24 -3.52 0.63
CA GLY A 2 8.60 -4.11 -0.66
C GLY A 2 8.69 -5.62 -0.52
N ILE A 3 8.13 -6.34 -1.49
CA ILE A 3 8.06 -7.80 -1.50
C ILE A 3 8.74 -8.30 -2.77
N PHE A 4 9.67 -9.24 -2.61
CA PHE A 4 10.34 -9.93 -3.69
C PHE A 4 9.68 -11.29 -3.88
N LEU A 5 9.32 -11.62 -5.12
CA LEU A 5 8.74 -12.91 -5.46
C LEU A 5 9.85 -13.88 -5.88
N GLU A 6 9.65 -15.17 -5.63
CA GLU A 6 10.51 -16.22 -6.18
C GLU A 6 10.42 -16.26 -7.71
N ARG A 7 9.20 -16.07 -8.25
CA ARG A 7 8.94 -16.02 -9.70
C ARG A 7 7.88 -14.96 -10.01
N ASN A 8 8.11 -14.19 -11.08
CA ASN A 8 7.23 -13.08 -11.45
C ASN A 8 5.76 -13.49 -11.72
N HIS A 9 5.52 -14.71 -12.22
CA HIS A 9 4.15 -15.17 -12.51
C HIS A 9 3.31 -15.47 -11.25
N GLN A 10 3.91 -15.47 -10.05
CA GLN A 10 3.19 -15.67 -8.79
C GLN A 10 2.55 -14.39 -8.25
N ALA A 11 2.71 -13.26 -8.94
CA ALA A 11 2.23 -11.96 -8.46
C ALA A 11 0.73 -11.92 -8.16
N GLU A 12 -0.10 -12.49 -9.03
CA GLU A 12 -1.55 -12.53 -8.85
C GLU A 12 -1.94 -13.32 -7.59
N TYR A 13 -1.39 -14.53 -7.43
CA TYR A 13 -1.62 -15.35 -6.24
C TYR A 13 -1.21 -14.63 -4.96
N VAL A 14 -0.01 -14.02 -4.93
CA VAL A 14 0.46 -13.30 -3.74
C VAL A 14 -0.42 -12.08 -3.45
N LEU A 15 -0.93 -11.39 -4.48
CA LEU A 15 -1.87 -10.28 -4.29
C LEU A 15 -3.19 -10.73 -3.66
N GLU A 16 -3.75 -11.87 -4.08
CA GLU A 16 -4.96 -12.45 -3.46
C GLU A 16 -4.72 -12.78 -1.97
N GLN A 17 -3.54 -13.35 -1.64
CA GLN A 17 -3.18 -13.63 -0.26
C GLN A 17 -2.99 -12.35 0.56
N LEU A 18 -2.43 -11.30 -0.04
CA LEU A 18 -2.28 -9.98 0.61
C LEU A 18 -3.65 -9.33 0.87
N GLU A 19 -4.61 -9.46 -0.03
CA GLU A 19 -5.98 -8.94 0.14
C GLU A 19 -6.72 -9.60 1.31
N ALA A 20 -6.43 -10.88 1.58
CA ALA A 20 -6.97 -11.60 2.73
C ALA A 20 -6.43 -11.10 4.08
N ILE A 21 -5.32 -10.35 4.10
CA ILE A 21 -4.73 -9.79 5.31
C ILE A 21 -5.29 -8.38 5.54
N PRO A 22 -6.19 -8.16 6.52
CA PRO A 22 -6.91 -6.89 6.69
C PRO A 22 -6.01 -5.70 7.03
N PHE A 23 -4.78 -5.95 7.44
CA PHE A 23 -3.79 -4.91 7.76
C PHE A 23 -3.03 -4.43 6.53
N VAL A 24 -3.12 -5.14 5.40
CA VAL A 24 -2.65 -4.67 4.09
C VAL A 24 -3.75 -3.78 3.52
N THR A 25 -3.45 -2.49 3.38
CA THR A 25 -4.46 -1.48 3.01
C THR A 25 -4.29 -0.95 1.60
N GLU A 26 -3.11 -1.14 1.02
CA GLU A 26 -2.78 -0.79 -0.36
C GLU A 26 -1.74 -1.81 -0.85
N ALA A 27 -1.82 -2.26 -2.09
CA ALA A 27 -0.87 -3.18 -2.71
C ALA A 27 -0.73 -2.85 -4.20
N HIS A 28 0.49 -2.91 -4.71
CA HIS A 28 0.83 -2.48 -6.07
C HIS A 28 1.86 -3.42 -6.68
N ILE A 29 1.70 -3.72 -7.97
CA ILE A 29 2.77 -4.27 -8.80
C ILE A 29 3.67 -3.11 -9.21
N THR A 30 4.99 -3.27 -9.07
CA THR A 30 5.93 -2.20 -9.41
C THR A 30 7.00 -2.69 -10.40
N SER A 31 7.46 -1.79 -11.27
CA SER A 31 8.61 -2.04 -12.15
C SER A 31 9.97 -1.80 -11.47
N GLY A 32 9.96 -1.35 -10.21
CA GLY A 32 11.13 -0.95 -9.45
C GLY A 32 11.91 -2.11 -8.82
N LYS A 33 12.58 -1.83 -7.70
CA LYS A 33 13.43 -2.81 -6.98
C LYS A 33 12.66 -4.07 -6.53
N TYR A 34 11.38 -3.92 -6.21
CA TYR A 34 10.52 -4.98 -5.69
C TYR A 34 9.50 -5.39 -6.76
N ASN A 35 9.04 -6.64 -6.70
CA ASN A 35 7.93 -7.08 -7.55
C ASN A 35 6.62 -6.43 -7.11
N LEU A 36 6.37 -6.43 -5.80
CA LEU A 36 5.19 -5.84 -5.18
C LEU A 36 5.59 -4.82 -4.12
N PHE A 37 4.75 -3.80 -3.94
CA PHE A 37 4.86 -2.83 -2.86
C PHE A 37 3.51 -2.65 -2.18
N CYS A 38 3.46 -2.85 -0.86
CA CYS A 38 2.22 -2.72 -0.09
C CYS A 38 2.34 -1.76 1.09
N LYS A 39 1.23 -1.14 1.49
CA LYS A 39 1.09 -0.31 2.69
C LYS A 39 0.36 -1.12 3.76
N ILE A 40 1.06 -1.40 4.87
CA ILE A 40 0.45 -2.04 6.04
C ILE A 40 0.16 -1.00 7.12
N ARG A 41 -0.96 -1.14 7.83
CA ARG A 41 -1.35 -0.31 8.98
C ARG A 41 -1.47 -1.19 10.21
N THR A 42 -0.67 -0.90 11.24
CA THR A 42 -0.58 -1.72 12.45
C THR A 42 -0.66 -0.86 13.71
N LYS A 43 -0.88 -1.51 14.86
CA LYS A 43 -1.11 -0.84 16.15
C LYS A 43 0.19 -0.44 16.86
N GLY A 44 1.32 -0.95 16.39
CA GLY A 44 2.64 -0.76 17.00
C GLY A 44 3.65 -1.78 16.48
N VAL A 45 4.90 -1.66 16.94
CA VAL A 45 6.05 -2.42 16.41
C VAL A 45 5.86 -3.94 16.51
N LYS A 46 5.31 -4.43 17.62
CA LYS A 46 5.05 -5.87 17.80
C LYS A 46 4.04 -6.40 16.77
N HIS A 47 2.94 -5.68 16.58
CA HIS A 47 1.93 -6.04 15.58
C HIS A 47 2.49 -5.90 14.15
N ALA A 48 3.35 -4.91 13.89
CA ALA A 48 4.06 -4.78 12.61
C ALA A 48 4.90 -6.03 12.30
N LYS A 49 5.67 -6.52 13.28
CA LYS A 49 6.47 -7.74 13.13
C LYS A 49 5.60 -8.96 12.79
N GLU A 50 4.47 -9.12 13.47
CA GLU A 50 3.52 -10.21 13.21
C GLU A 50 2.97 -10.14 11.78
N VAL A 51 2.57 -8.96 11.31
CA VAL A 51 2.07 -8.76 9.94
C VAL A 51 3.15 -9.00 8.88
N ILE A 52 4.38 -8.56 9.13
CA ILE A 52 5.51 -8.81 8.22
C ILE A 52 5.75 -10.31 8.07
N TYR A 53 5.74 -11.06 9.17
CA TYR A 53 5.91 -12.51 9.12
C TYR A 53 4.75 -13.23 8.44
N MET A 54 3.51 -12.81 8.67
CA MET A 54 2.36 -13.34 7.92
C MET A 54 2.51 -13.16 6.41
N ILE A 55 3.12 -12.04 5.97
CA ILE A 55 3.38 -11.78 4.56
C ILE A 55 4.57 -12.60 4.04
N ASP A 56 5.65 -12.70 4.82
CA ASP A 56 6.85 -13.47 4.45
C ASP A 56 6.54 -14.97 4.32
N ASP A 57 5.57 -15.49 5.10
CA ASP A 57 5.13 -16.89 5.04
C ASP A 57 4.24 -17.20 3.82
N ILE A 58 3.82 -16.20 3.04
CA ILE A 58 3.03 -16.42 1.82
C ILE A 58 3.89 -17.16 0.79
N GLN A 59 3.38 -18.29 0.30
CA GLN A 59 4.05 -19.05 -0.76
C GLN A 59 4.35 -18.18 -2.00
N GLY A 60 5.60 -18.19 -2.45
CA GLY A 60 6.06 -17.38 -3.58
C GLY A 60 6.67 -16.04 -3.16
N VAL A 61 6.60 -15.65 -1.88
CA VAL A 61 7.41 -14.57 -1.32
C VAL A 61 8.81 -15.11 -1.01
N SER A 62 9.83 -14.51 -1.63
CA SER A 62 11.23 -14.88 -1.40
C SER A 62 11.84 -14.13 -0.21
N ARG A 63 11.54 -12.83 -0.11
CA ARG A 63 11.96 -11.96 1.00
C ARG A 63 11.17 -10.66 0.94
N SER A 64 11.24 -9.88 2.02
CA SER A 64 10.70 -8.54 2.08
C SER A 64 11.71 -7.51 2.59
N GLU A 65 11.48 -6.25 2.23
CA GLU A 65 12.17 -5.10 2.81
C GLU A 65 11.12 -4.12 3.31
N THR A 66 11.17 -3.80 4.60
CA THR A 66 10.18 -2.92 5.23
C THR A 66 10.79 -1.59 5.63
N MET A 67 10.06 -0.52 5.33
CA MET A 67 10.31 0.83 5.85
C MET A 67 9.19 1.19 6.80
N ILE A 68 9.53 1.76 7.96
CA ILE A 68 8.58 2.24 8.96
C ILE A 68 8.41 3.75 8.78
N SER A 69 7.17 4.19 8.65
CA SER A 69 6.85 5.62 8.67
C SER A 69 7.04 6.13 10.10
N MET A 70 7.96 7.08 10.28
CA MET A 70 8.20 7.74 11.56
C MET A 70 7.14 8.80 11.84
N GLU A 71 6.73 9.52 10.80
CA GLU A 71 5.72 10.56 10.83
C GLU A 71 5.02 10.62 9.46
N GLU A 72 3.70 10.85 9.45
CA GLU A 72 2.94 11.10 8.22
C GLU A 72 2.84 12.61 7.99
N ALA A 73 3.79 13.16 7.20
CA ALA A 73 3.86 14.61 6.95
C ALA A 73 2.66 15.13 6.12
N PHE A 74 2.09 14.31 5.25
CA PHE A 74 0.90 14.63 4.45
C PHE A 74 0.20 13.35 3.98
N ASN A 75 -1.13 13.39 3.90
CA ASN A 75 -1.95 12.32 3.32
C ASN A 75 -3.29 12.90 2.85
N ASP A 76 -3.32 13.36 1.60
CA ASP A 76 -4.44 14.09 1.02
C ASP A 76 -4.77 13.52 -0.36
N LYS A 77 -5.83 12.71 -0.42
CA LYS A 77 -6.25 12.00 -1.63
C LYS A 77 -7.07 12.86 -2.59
N SER A 78 -7.56 14.04 -2.17
CA SER A 78 -8.41 14.91 -2.99
C SER A 78 -7.73 16.20 -3.43
N ARG A 79 -6.46 16.43 -3.04
CA ARG A 79 -5.68 17.63 -3.41
C ARG A 79 -5.75 17.99 -4.89
N LEU A 80 -5.61 16.99 -5.76
CA LEU A 80 -5.66 17.19 -7.21
C LEU A 80 -7.03 17.69 -7.66
N LEU A 81 -8.10 17.08 -7.14
CA LEU A 81 -9.47 17.48 -7.44
C LEU A 81 -9.72 18.90 -6.94
N HIS A 82 -9.32 19.23 -5.71
CA HIS A 82 -9.47 20.58 -5.17
C HIS A 82 -8.75 21.62 -6.02
N LYS A 83 -7.58 21.29 -6.57
CA LYS A 83 -6.86 22.18 -7.50
C LYS A 83 -7.61 22.34 -8.82
N ALA A 84 -7.99 21.23 -9.46
CA ALA A 84 -8.69 21.25 -10.75
C ALA A 84 -10.03 21.99 -10.67
N PHE A 85 -10.85 21.75 -9.64
CA PHE A 85 -12.14 22.43 -9.48
C PHE A 85 -12.00 23.92 -9.17
N ARG A 86 -10.91 24.34 -8.50
CA ARG A 86 -10.63 25.76 -8.26
C ARG A 86 -10.17 26.48 -9.54
N GLU A 87 -9.39 25.82 -10.40
CA GLU A 87 -8.96 26.39 -11.68
C GLU A 87 -10.11 26.55 -12.69
N LEU A 88 -11.20 25.80 -12.50
CA LEU A 88 -12.39 25.81 -13.35
C LEU A 88 -13.55 26.66 -12.78
N ASP A 89 -13.37 27.36 -11.65
CA ASP A 89 -14.44 28.05 -10.90
C ASP A 89 -15.66 27.16 -10.55
N LEU A 90 -15.43 25.85 -10.42
CA LEU A 90 -16.46 24.86 -10.12
C LEU A 90 -16.52 24.51 -8.62
N TYR A 91 -15.98 25.36 -7.75
CA TYR A 91 -15.83 25.04 -6.33
C TYR A 91 -17.17 24.81 -5.63
N ASP A 92 -18.23 25.48 -6.08
CA ASP A 92 -19.60 25.32 -5.57
C ASP A 92 -20.18 23.91 -5.80
N PHE A 93 -19.67 23.15 -6.78
CA PHE A 93 -20.10 21.77 -7.01
C PHE A 93 -19.54 20.78 -5.96
N LEU A 94 -18.45 21.13 -5.28
CA LEU A 94 -17.87 20.30 -4.22
C LEU A 94 -18.55 20.51 -2.86
N THR A 95 -19.14 21.69 -2.63
CA THR A 95 -19.76 22.06 -1.34
C THR A 95 -21.25 21.70 -1.26
N THR A 96 -21.85 21.21 -2.34
CA THR A 96 -23.30 20.90 -2.41
C THR A 96 -23.62 19.43 -2.07
N LYS A 97 -22.91 18.81 -1.12
CA LYS A 97 -23.30 17.51 -0.55
C LYS A 97 -23.19 17.49 0.97
#